data_AF-A0AB37XI38-F1
#
_entry.id   AF-A0AB37XI38-F1
#
_cell.length_a   1.000
_cell.length_b   1.000
_cell.length_c   1.000
_cell.angle_alpha   90.00
_cell.angle_beta   90.00
_cell.angle_gamma   90.00
#
_symmetry.space_group_name_H-M   'P 1'
#
loop_
_entity.id
_entity.type
_entity.pdbx_description
1 polymer ?
#
loop_
_entity_poly.entity_id
_entity_poly.type
_entity_poly.pdbx_seq_one_letter_code
_entity_poly.pdbx_strand_id
1 'polypeptide(L)' 'MYANALKPWHLLIVALVVIVLFGSKKLPDAARGLGRSLRILKSEARALKEEEGAAATPAEEARAERPVPPAA' A
#
# COMPACT_ATOMS: atom_id res chain seq x y z
N MET A 1 -35.86 0.91 -4.27
CA MET A 1 -35.74 2.16 -5.04
C MET A 1 -34.80 3.19 -4.38
N TYR A 2 -33.59 2.82 -3.94
CA TYR A 2 -32.57 3.78 -3.43
C TYR A 2 -31.12 3.32 -3.69
N ALA A 3 -30.85 2.62 -4.80
CA ALA A 3 -29.51 2.16 -5.14
C ALA A 3 -28.65 3.25 -5.83
N ASN A 4 -28.73 4.50 -5.36
CA ASN A 4 -27.94 5.63 -5.89
C ASN A 4 -26.82 6.06 -4.92
N ALA A 5 -26.64 5.35 -3.80
CA ALA A 5 -25.75 5.74 -2.71
C ALA A 5 -24.25 5.69 -3.04
N LEU A 6 -23.86 5.25 -4.23
CA LEU A 6 -22.46 5.17 -4.65
C LEU A 6 -22.29 5.52 -6.13
N LYS A 7 -22.98 6.54 -6.66
CA LYS A 7 -22.65 7.02 -8.02
C LYS A 7 -21.21 7.54 -7.99
N PRO A 8 -20.24 6.85 -8.65
CA PRO A 8 -18.83 7.26 -8.70
C PRO A 8 -18.66 8.70 -9.21
N TRP A 9 -19.70 9.21 -9.87
CA TRP A 9 -19.83 10.56 -10.36
C TRP A 9 -19.54 11.66 -9.34
N HIS A 10 -20.01 11.54 -8.09
CA HIS A 10 -19.75 12.57 -7.07
C HIS A 10 -18.28 12.61 -6.65
N LEU A 11 -17.65 11.44 -6.49
CA LEU A 11 -16.22 11.35 -6.20
C LEU A 11 -15.39 11.94 -7.34
N LEU A 12 -15.83 11.76 -8.58
CA LEU A 12 -15.17 12.32 -9.76
C LEU A 12 -15.24 13.86 -9.77
N ILE A 13 -16.38 14.44 -9.40
CA ILE A 13 -16.55 15.89 -9.23
C ILE A 13 -15.66 16.42 -8.10
N VAL A 14 -15.65 15.77 -6.93
CA VAL A 14 -14.80 16.18 -5.81
C VAL A 14 -13.33 16.10 -6.19
N ALA A 15 -12.90 14.99 -6.82
CA ALA A 15 -11.53 14.85 -7.31
C ALA A 15 -11.16 15.95 -8.31
N LEU A 16 -12.07 16.31 -9.22
CA LEU A 16 -11.87 17.41 -10.16
C LEU A 16 -11.68 18.75 -9.43
N VAL A 17 -12.52 19.05 -8.44
CA VAL A 17 -12.40 20.26 -7.62
C VAL A 17 -11.05 20.29 -6.89
N VAL A 18 -10.65 19.19 -6.27
CA VAL A 18 -9.34 19.11 -5.57
C VAL A 18 -8.18 19.30 -6.56
N ILE A 19 -8.24 18.72 -7.77
CA ILE A 19 -7.24 18.92 -8.81
C ILE A 19 -7.16 20.40 -9.23
N VAL A 20 -8.28 21.10 -9.33
CA VAL A 20 -8.30 22.53 -9.69
C VAL A 20 -7.72 23.41 -8.59
N LEU A 21 -8.05 23.15 -7.31
CA LEU A 21 -7.52 23.94 -6.19
C LEU A 21 -6.04 23.67 -5.91
N PHE A 22 -5.62 22.40 -5.92
CA PHE A 22 -4.25 22.02 -5.58
C PHE A 22 -3.32 21.98 -6.79
N GLY A 23 -3.86 21.80 -7.99
CA GLY A 23 -3.12 21.64 -9.24
C GLY A 23 -2.72 20.18 -9.52
N SER A 24 -2.66 19.84 -10.82
CA SER A 24 -2.38 18.49 -11.33
C SER A 24 -1.04 17.89 -10.89
N LYS A 25 -0.06 18.73 -10.51
CA LYS A 25 1.26 18.29 -10.03
C LYS A 25 1.32 18.07 -8.51
N LYS A 26 0.57 18.82 -7.70
CA LYS A 26 0.68 18.76 -6.23
C LYS A 26 -0.08 17.58 -5.63
N LEU A 27 -1.19 17.19 -6.24
CA LEU A 27 -2.00 16.04 -5.81
C LEU A 27 -1.22 14.70 -5.90
N PRO A 28 -0.59 14.34 -7.03
CA PRO A 28 0.22 13.13 -7.11
C PRO A 28 1.51 13.22 -6.30
N ASP A 29 2.10 14.40 -6.16
CA ASP A 29 3.31 14.61 -5.35
C ASP A 29 3.03 14.39 -3.86
N ALA A 30 1.95 14.98 -3.34
CA ALA A 30 1.48 14.75 -1.97
C ALA A 30 1.09 13.28 -1.75
N ALA A 31 0.36 12.65 -2.68
CA ALA A 31 0.03 11.24 -2.60
C ALA A 31 1.28 10.34 -2.59
N ARG A 32 2.32 10.67 -3.39
CA ARG A 32 3.59 9.96 -3.40
C ARG A 32 4.37 10.14 -2.09
N GLY A 33 4.38 11.35 -1.53
CA GLY A 33 5.01 11.63 -0.24
C GLY A 33 4.35 10.88 0.91
N LEU A 34 3.01 10.99 1.01
CA LEU A 34 2.21 10.27 2.01
C LEU A 34 2.30 8.76 1.81
N GLY A 35 2.31 8.27 0.57
CA GLY A 35 2.44 6.84 0.25
C GLY A 35 3.77 6.23 0.71
N ARG A 36 4.88 6.97 0.60
CA ARG A 36 6.19 6.51 1.12
C ARG A 36 6.18 6.42 2.65
N SER A 37 5.63 7.42 3.34
CA SER A 37 5.51 7.41 4.80
C SER A 37 4.59 6.29 5.29
N LEU A 38 3.42 6.14 4.67
CA LEU A 38 2.49 5.04 4.97
C LEU A 38 3.10 3.66 4.69
N ARG A 39 3.97 3.52 3.69
CA ARG A 39 4.66 2.25 3.42
C ARG A 39 5.62 1.87 4.54
N ILE A 40 6.41 2.83 5.04
CA ILE A 40 7.31 2.60 6.19
C ILE A 40 6.49 2.23 7.42
N LEU A 41 5.49 3.05 7.75
CA LEU A 41 4.58 2.80 8.87
C LEU A 41 3.85 1.46 8.72
N LYS A 42 3.49 1.07 7.50
CA LYS A 42 2.84 -0.22 7.23
C LYS A 42 3.80 -1.40 7.37
N SER A 43 5.05 -1.26 6.95
CA SER A 43 6.08 -2.29 7.18
C SER A 43 6.35 -2.48 8.66
N GLU A 44 6.47 -1.40 9.43
CA GLU A 44 6.64 -1.47 10.89
C GLU A 44 5.39 -2.03 11.58
N ALA A 45 4.19 -1.56 11.20
CA ALA A 45 2.92 -2.08 11.72
C ALA A 45 2.68 -3.55 11.33
N ARG A 46 3.21 -4.01 10.19
CA ARG A 46 3.18 -5.41 9.77
C ARG A 46 4.10 -6.24 10.66
N ALA A 47 5.33 -5.78 10.90
CA ALA A 47 6.25 -6.46 11.80
C ALA A 47 5.69 -6.60 13.22
N LEU A 48 5.05 -5.54 13.74
CA LEU A 48 4.36 -5.58 15.04
C LEU A 48 3.20 -6.60 15.05
N LYS A 49 2.38 -6.62 13.99
CA LYS A 49 1.29 -7.60 13.85
C LYS A 49 1.78 -9.03 13.63
N GLU A 50 2.90 -9.19 12.94
CA GLU A 50 3.56 -10.48 12.79
C GLU A 50 4.15 -10.92 14.12
N GLU A 51 4.79 -10.07 14.92
CA GLU A 51 5.26 -10.49 16.25
C GLU A 51 4.12 -10.84 17.22
N GLU A 52 2.96 -10.17 17.12
CA GLU A 52 1.75 -10.54 17.88
C GLU A 52 1.07 -11.82 17.37
N GLY A 53 1.35 -12.26 16.14
CA GLY A 53 0.73 -13.42 15.47
C GLY A 53 1.67 -14.59 15.11
N ALA A 54 2.99 -14.41 15.21
CA ALA A 54 4.02 -15.34 14.75
C ALA A 54 4.44 -16.35 15.83
N ALA A 55 3.45 -16.86 16.56
CA ALA A 55 3.43 -18.29 16.86
C ALA A 55 3.08 -19.13 15.60
N ALA A 56 2.77 -18.49 14.46
CA ALA A 56 2.59 -19.16 13.17
C ALA A 56 3.53 -18.59 12.08
N THR A 57 4.54 -19.38 11.77
CA THR A 57 5.65 -19.24 10.82
C THR A 57 5.21 -18.90 9.39
N PRO A 58 5.98 -18.04 8.68
CA PRO A 58 6.39 -18.38 7.32
C PRO A 58 7.88 -18.06 7.11
N ALA A 59 8.74 -19.00 7.51
CA ALA A 59 10.19 -19.01 7.28
C ALA A 59 10.57 -20.08 6.24
N GLU A 60 9.60 -20.56 5.43
CA GLU A 60 9.82 -21.61 4.44
C GLU A 60 10.17 -21.06 3.03
N GLU A 61 9.94 -19.77 2.73
CA GLU A 61 10.11 -19.28 1.35
C GLU A 61 11.51 -18.74 1.02
N ALA A 62 12.38 -18.56 2.01
CA ALA A 62 13.75 -18.05 1.80
C ALA A 62 14.81 -19.16 1.58
N ARG A 63 14.43 -20.44 1.62
CA ARG A 63 15.38 -21.57 1.47
C ARG A 63 15.39 -22.21 0.07
N ALA A 64 14.48 -21.83 -0.81
CA ALA A 64 14.37 -22.41 -2.16
C ALA A 64 15.30 -21.78 -3.23
N GLU A 65 16.03 -20.70 -2.92
CA GLU A 65 16.84 -19.97 -3.91
C GLU A 65 18.33 -19.85 -3.53
N ARG A 66 18.90 -20.88 -2.91
CA ARG A 66 20.36 -21.06 -2.90
C ARG A 66 20.71 -22.18 -3.87
N PRO A 67 21.09 -21.88 -5.14
CA PRO A 67 21.70 -22.88 -5.96
C PRO A 67 23.01 -23.28 -5.26
N VAL A 68 23.05 -24.53 -4.82
CA VAL A 68 24.24 -25.17 -4.24
C VAL A 68 25.35 -25.04 -5.27
N PRO A 69 26.47 -24.35 -4.99
CA PRO A 69 27.62 -24.39 -5.88
C PRO A 69 28.11 -25.84 -5.94
N PRO A 70 28.18 -26.48 -7.12
CA PRO A 70 28.77 -27.80 -7.23
C PRO A 70 30.24 -27.70 -6.82
N ALA A 71 30.57 -28.38 -5.73
CA ALA A 71 31.94 -28.65 -5.31
C ALA A 71 32.50 -29.85 -6.10
N ALA A 72 33.80 -29.75 -6.39
CA ALA A 72 34.72 -30.78 -6.92
C ALA A 72 34.69 -31.02 -8.44
#